data_AF-A0A2W4R484-F1
#
_entry.id   AF-A0A2W4R484-F1
#
_cell.length_a   1.000
_cell.length_b   1.000
_cell.length_c   1.000
_cell.angle_alpha   90.00
_cell.angle_beta   90.00
_cell.angle_gamma   90.00
#
_symmetry.space_group_name_H-M   'P 1'
#
loop_
_entity.id
_entity.type
_entity.pdbx_description
1 polymer ?
#
loop_
_entity_poly.entity_id
_entity_poly.type
_entity_poly.pdbx_seq_one_letter_code
_entity_poly.pdbx_strand_id
1 'polypeptide(L)'
;MTEHDKPLPENEPPAQNPEAAVEGDTEARAGVDTPDSDAEVRESLPDDGLPLPEVSEAEALAKDLESGGAETQSAGSYDTAWDAPEAYAAAGQATYEDVESPAFDFVDIDAALASVAALGEELAEREELERAQLAAEQDAEAAREEAAHRTLKSIQAPPVVNLRRGQLASVVPALLLMGIGAWLTFATTAPDAVPLNPLLVSAALLAAVVITLLAYWLSSGRWARGAFFFAILLVLMAGSVYYASTLDLEAPVAGPLILAATGLAFALTALLSRPMDRRLLLPGILFLVAAAVSLAAIIGYLPATLLAGVAPYWPALVAVIALLWLLPLLAKRRG
;
A
#
# COMPACT_ATOMS: atom_id res chain seq x y z
N MET A 1 25.36 -76.29 -27.60
CA MET A 1 26.18 -76.88 -28.68
C MET A 1 26.17 -75.86 -29.81
N THR A 2 27.17 -75.04 -30.10
CA THR A 2 28.61 -74.93 -29.79
C THR A 2 28.94 -73.47 -30.16
N GLU A 3 29.44 -72.59 -29.28
CA GLU A 3 30.83 -72.46 -28.81
C GLU A 3 31.79 -71.89 -29.86
N HIS A 4 32.56 -70.87 -29.43
CA HIS A 4 33.68 -70.15 -30.09
C HIS A 4 33.30 -69.14 -31.21
N ASP A 5 33.83 -67.91 -31.26
CA ASP A 5 35.17 -67.49 -30.85
C ASP A 5 35.26 -65.98 -30.57
N LYS A 6 36.10 -65.62 -29.60
CA LYS A 6 36.48 -64.27 -29.19
C LYS A 6 38.00 -64.27 -29.04
N PRO A 7 38.69 -63.25 -29.56
CA PRO A 7 39.83 -62.72 -28.82
C PRO A 7 39.76 -61.19 -28.62
N LEU A 8 40.00 -60.80 -27.37
CA LEU A 8 40.60 -59.53 -26.93
C LEU A 8 42.15 -59.68 -27.01
N PRO A 9 42.97 -58.72 -26.56
CA PRO A 9 43.01 -57.26 -26.71
C PRO A 9 44.37 -56.79 -27.28
N GLU A 10 44.50 -55.56 -27.79
CA GLU A 10 45.81 -54.95 -28.07
C GLU A 10 46.03 -53.65 -27.28
N ASN A 11 46.76 -53.81 -26.18
CA ASN A 11 47.89 -53.01 -25.69
C ASN A 11 48.05 -51.54 -26.12
N GLU A 12 47.86 -50.64 -25.14
CA GLU A 12 48.66 -49.43 -24.88
C GLU A 12 50.18 -49.69 -24.94
N PRO A 13 51.08 -48.70 -25.16
CA PRO A 13 51.52 -47.82 -24.06
C PRO A 13 52.06 -46.41 -24.55
N PRO A 14 52.91 -45.66 -23.80
CA PRO A 14 52.53 -44.39 -23.20
C PRO A 14 53.45 -43.21 -23.55
N ALA A 15 53.14 -42.04 -22.95
CA ALA A 15 54.06 -40.97 -22.52
C ALA A 15 54.98 -40.30 -23.56
N GLN A 16 54.93 -38.96 -23.62
CA GLN A 16 56.11 -38.11 -23.34
C GLN A 16 55.74 -36.61 -23.36
N ASN A 17 55.83 -36.01 -22.18
CA ASN A 17 56.26 -34.63 -21.99
C ASN A 17 57.78 -34.69 -21.77
N PRO A 18 58.58 -33.87 -22.47
CA PRO A 18 59.49 -32.93 -21.78
C PRO A 18 59.50 -31.57 -22.52
N GLU A 19 59.41 -30.43 -21.82
CA GLU A 19 60.50 -29.76 -21.11
C GLU A 19 61.63 -29.22 -22.02
N ALA A 20 61.93 -27.93 -21.80
CA ALA A 20 63.13 -27.17 -22.15
C ALA A 20 63.27 -26.57 -23.56
N ALA A 21 63.27 -25.22 -23.60
CA ALA A 21 64.44 -24.37 -23.96
C ALA A 21 63.97 -23.05 -24.62
N VAL A 22 64.53 -21.86 -24.41
CA VAL A 22 65.66 -21.35 -23.62
C VAL A 22 65.63 -19.81 -23.72
N GLU A 23 65.96 -19.16 -22.60
CA GLU A 23 66.73 -17.92 -22.32
C GLU A 23 66.73 -16.67 -23.22
N GLY A 24 66.91 -15.54 -22.52
CA GLY A 24 67.64 -14.36 -22.98
C GLY A 24 66.98 -13.06 -22.50
N ASP A 25 67.29 -12.56 -21.28
CA ASP A 25 68.32 -11.53 -21.03
C ASP A 25 67.82 -10.11 -21.41
N THR A 26 67.98 -9.00 -20.67
CA THR A 26 68.82 -8.64 -19.53
C THR A 26 68.38 -7.24 -19.02
N GLU A 27 68.65 -6.96 -17.75
CA GLU A 27 69.12 -5.68 -17.15
C GLU A 27 68.37 -4.35 -17.42
N ALA A 28 67.73 -3.74 -16.40
CA ALA A 28 68.33 -2.90 -15.36
C ALA A 28 68.84 -1.52 -15.83
N ARG A 29 68.12 -0.44 -15.47
CA ARG A 29 68.75 0.72 -14.82
C ARG A 29 67.75 1.65 -14.13
N ALA A 30 68.20 2.09 -12.96
CA ALA A 30 67.56 2.98 -11.99
C ALA A 30 67.45 4.44 -12.47
N GLY A 31 66.55 5.18 -11.81
CA GLY A 31 66.45 6.64 -11.89
C GLY A 31 65.42 7.16 -10.89
N VAL A 32 65.82 7.24 -9.62
CA VAL A 32 65.16 8.03 -8.58
C VAL A 32 65.45 9.50 -8.87
N ASP A 33 64.44 10.37 -8.84
CA ASP A 33 64.55 11.77 -8.40
C ASP A 33 63.15 12.42 -8.23
N THR A 34 62.84 12.75 -6.98
CA THR A 34 62.01 13.88 -6.50
C THR A 34 62.80 14.43 -5.31
N PRO A 35 62.89 15.74 -5.01
CA PRO A 35 61.72 16.63 -4.81
C PRO A 35 61.99 18.14 -5.11
N ASP A 36 61.16 19.03 -4.53
CA ASP A 36 61.20 20.51 -4.44
C ASP A 36 60.52 21.31 -5.58
N SER A 37 59.80 22.42 -5.37
CA SER A 37 59.33 23.18 -4.20
C SER A 37 58.35 24.27 -4.69
N ASP A 38 57.46 24.73 -3.81
CA ASP A 38 56.83 26.06 -3.68
C ASP A 38 56.38 26.88 -4.91
N ALA A 39 55.08 27.20 -4.97
CA ALA A 39 54.59 28.55 -5.23
C ALA A 39 53.07 28.69 -4.95
N GLU A 40 52.75 29.36 -3.84
CA GLU A 40 51.48 30.06 -3.65
C GLU A 40 51.30 31.13 -4.74
N VAL A 41 50.16 31.16 -5.42
CA VAL A 41 49.62 32.41 -6.02
C VAL A 41 48.10 32.43 -5.83
N ARG A 42 47.68 33.26 -4.86
CA ARG A 42 46.35 33.83 -4.75
C ARG A 42 46.24 35.02 -5.69
N GLU A 43 45.26 35.01 -6.59
CA GLU A 43 44.68 36.16 -7.31
C GLU A 43 43.50 35.59 -8.11
N SER A 44 42.31 36.17 -8.25
CA SER A 44 41.59 37.31 -7.69
C SER A 44 40.18 37.17 -8.33
N LEU A 45 39.11 37.39 -7.56
CA LEU A 45 37.74 37.39 -8.09
C LEU A 45 37.53 38.53 -9.10
N PRO A 46 36.58 38.36 -10.03
CA PRO A 46 35.57 39.39 -10.22
C PRO A 46 34.19 38.93 -9.74
N ASP A 47 33.63 39.80 -8.92
CA ASP A 47 32.28 39.93 -8.39
C ASP A 47 31.35 40.44 -9.49
N ASP A 48 30.42 39.59 -9.98
CA ASP A 48 29.32 40.01 -10.83
C ASP A 48 28.01 39.78 -10.08
N GLY A 49 27.51 40.88 -9.50
CA GLY A 49 26.31 40.94 -8.70
C GLY A 49 25.03 40.69 -9.51
N LEU A 50 24.17 39.84 -8.95
CA LEU A 50 22.73 39.85 -9.18
C LEU A 50 22.03 39.98 -7.82
N PRO A 51 21.09 40.93 -7.64
CA PRO A 51 20.51 41.25 -6.35
C PRO A 51 19.56 40.14 -5.87
N LEU A 52 19.84 39.60 -4.67
CA LEU A 52 18.90 38.76 -3.93
C LEU A 52 17.83 39.67 -3.29
N PRO A 53 16.53 39.33 -3.37
CA PRO A 53 15.48 40.09 -2.70
C PRO A 53 15.69 40.05 -1.18
N GLU A 54 15.52 41.22 -0.57
CA GLU A 54 15.76 41.49 0.85
C GLU A 54 14.92 40.60 1.75
N VAL A 55 15.57 40.09 2.80
CA VAL A 55 15.05 39.25 3.89
C VAL A 55 14.01 39.95 4.79
N SER A 56 13.40 41.06 4.36
CA SER A 56 12.47 41.85 5.18
C SER A 56 11.01 41.39 5.12
N GLU A 57 10.59 40.64 4.09
CA GLU A 57 9.19 40.19 3.96
C GLU A 57 8.90 38.85 4.67
N ALA A 58 9.92 38.00 4.86
CA ALA A 58 9.77 36.73 5.56
C ALA A 58 9.67 36.90 7.10
N GLU A 59 10.26 37.97 7.64
CA GLU A 59 10.21 38.28 9.07
C GLU A 59 8.91 39.02 9.44
N ALA A 60 8.31 39.75 8.51
CA ALA A 60 6.99 40.37 8.69
C ALA A 60 5.86 39.33 8.77
N LEU A 61 5.95 38.24 7.99
CA LEU A 61 4.93 37.17 7.99
C LEU A 61 5.03 36.24 9.23
N ALA A 62 6.21 36.16 9.86
CA ALA A 62 6.41 35.38 11.09
C ALA A 62 5.83 36.09 12.32
N LYS A 63 5.76 37.43 12.33
CA LYS A 63 5.31 38.23 13.47
C LYS A 63 3.77 38.26 13.63
N ASP A 64 3.02 38.05 12.55
CA ASP A 64 1.55 37.99 12.59
C ASP A 64 1.01 36.65 13.13
N LEU A 65 1.80 35.57 13.08
CA LEU A 65 1.40 34.24 13.57
C LEU A 65 1.68 34.03 15.07
N GLU A 66 2.48 34.90 15.70
CA GLU A 66 2.85 34.78 17.12
C GLU A 66 1.97 35.64 18.07
N SER A 67 1.10 36.50 17.52
CA SER A 67 0.19 37.35 18.32
C SER A 67 -1.26 36.83 18.43
N GLY A 68 -1.59 35.71 17.77
CA GLY A 68 -2.97 35.20 17.63
C GLY A 68 -3.31 33.98 18.51
N GLY A 69 -2.86 33.92 19.77
CA GLY A 69 -2.99 32.72 20.58
C GLY A 69 -3.09 32.94 22.09
N ALA A 70 -3.94 33.87 22.55
CA ALA A 70 -4.31 33.97 23.96
C ALA A 70 -5.72 34.53 24.14
N GLU A 71 -6.74 33.75 23.77
CA GLU A 71 -8.10 33.92 24.28
C GLU A 71 -8.50 32.70 25.10
N THR A 72 -8.19 32.77 26.39
CA THR A 72 -8.86 31.99 27.44
C THR A 72 -10.33 32.40 27.50
N GLN A 73 -11.19 31.68 26.78
CA GLN A 73 -12.63 31.69 27.06
C GLN A 73 -12.90 30.88 28.33
N SER A 74 -12.84 31.60 29.46
CA SER A 74 -13.56 31.27 30.68
C SER A 74 -15.06 31.39 30.38
N ALA A 75 -15.75 30.25 30.26
CA ALA A 75 -17.18 30.21 30.04
C ALA A 75 -17.87 29.53 31.23
N GLY A 76 -18.69 30.32 31.94
CA GLY A 76 -19.94 29.83 32.54
C GLY A 76 -19.87 29.32 33.97
N SER A 77 -19.60 30.22 34.92
CA SER A 77 -20.09 30.08 36.29
C SER A 77 -21.62 30.25 36.27
N TYR A 78 -22.36 29.18 36.52
CA TYR A 78 -23.80 29.25 36.77
C TYR A 78 -24.03 29.80 38.18
N ASP A 79 -24.18 31.12 38.26
CA ASP A 79 -24.70 31.83 39.42
C ASP A 79 -26.24 31.74 39.36
N THR A 80 -26.82 30.76 40.05
CA THR A 80 -28.26 30.66 40.23
C THR A 80 -28.72 31.72 41.23
N ALA A 81 -28.91 32.94 40.71
CA ALA A 81 -29.64 33.99 41.39
C ALA A 81 -31.10 33.54 41.58
N TRP A 82 -31.46 33.33 42.85
CA TRP A 82 -32.81 33.02 43.29
C TRP A 82 -33.68 34.27 43.13
N ASP A 83 -34.31 34.42 41.97
CA ASP A 83 -35.31 35.46 41.72
C ASP A 83 -36.60 35.10 42.47
N ALA A 84 -36.73 35.63 43.69
CA ALA A 84 -37.99 35.66 44.42
C ALA A 84 -38.86 36.80 43.85
N PRO A 85 -40.08 36.53 43.36
CA PRO A 85 -40.99 37.62 43.01
C PRO A 85 -41.56 38.25 44.29
N GLU A 86 -41.01 39.42 44.65
CA GLU A 86 -41.68 40.39 45.50
C GLU A 86 -42.87 41.01 44.75
N ALA A 87 -44.08 40.59 45.08
CA ALA A 87 -45.29 41.42 45.03
C ALA A 87 -46.47 40.60 45.55
N TYR A 88 -47.00 40.96 46.73
CA TYR A 88 -48.42 41.17 47.01
C TYR A 88 -48.57 41.58 48.50
N ALA A 89 -48.15 42.81 48.80
CA ALA A 89 -48.67 43.53 49.95
C ALA A 89 -49.86 44.36 49.47
N ALA A 90 -51.06 43.77 49.53
CA ALA A 90 -52.31 44.50 49.45
C ALA A 90 -53.30 43.87 50.44
N ALA A 91 -53.38 44.50 51.62
CA ALA A 91 -54.41 44.25 52.60
C ALA A 91 -55.77 44.60 51.99
N GLY A 92 -56.53 43.58 51.61
CA GLY A 92 -57.97 43.64 51.42
C GLY A 92 -58.61 42.84 52.53
N GLN A 93 -59.34 43.52 53.43
CA GLN A 93 -60.17 42.89 54.46
C GLN A 93 -61.18 41.95 53.79
N ALA A 94 -60.95 40.64 53.90
CA ALA A 94 -62.00 39.66 53.67
C ALA A 94 -62.83 39.57 54.96
N THR A 95 -64.06 40.04 54.86
CA THR A 95 -65.15 39.84 55.79
C THR A 95 -65.26 38.35 56.11
N TYR A 96 -65.18 37.99 57.39
CA TYR A 96 -65.56 36.65 57.84
C TYR A 96 -67.08 36.55 57.75
N GLU A 97 -67.56 36.09 56.62
CA GLU A 97 -68.91 35.56 56.52
C GLU A 97 -68.89 34.17 57.15
N ASP A 98 -69.72 34.00 58.16
CA ASP A 98 -69.91 32.78 58.94
C ASP A 98 -70.48 31.70 58.01
N VAL A 99 -69.58 31.01 57.29
CA VAL A 99 -69.94 29.82 56.53
C VAL A 99 -70.10 28.70 57.53
N GLU A 100 -71.37 28.43 57.83
CA GLU A 100 -71.90 27.23 58.46
C GLU A 100 -70.97 26.03 58.17
N SER A 101 -70.27 25.55 59.21
CA SER A 101 -69.35 24.42 59.13
C SER A 101 -70.07 23.24 58.46
N PRO A 102 -69.70 22.79 57.25
CA PRO A 102 -70.05 21.45 56.88
C PRO A 102 -69.36 20.56 57.91
N ALA A 103 -70.10 19.64 58.51
CA ALA A 103 -69.51 18.61 59.34
C ALA A 103 -68.40 17.95 58.51
N PHE A 104 -67.13 18.16 58.90
CA PHE A 104 -66.03 17.40 58.35
C PHE A 104 -66.31 15.94 58.71
N ASP A 105 -66.80 15.20 57.73
CA ASP A 105 -67.01 13.77 57.84
C ASP A 105 -65.61 13.16 58.00
N PHE A 106 -65.29 12.66 59.20
CA PHE A 106 -64.00 12.03 59.52
C PHE A 106 -63.72 10.76 58.67
N VAL A 107 -64.62 10.43 57.75
CA VAL A 107 -64.56 9.30 56.81
C VAL A 107 -63.59 9.55 55.63
N ASP A 108 -63.30 10.81 55.27
CA ASP A 108 -62.45 11.11 54.11
C ASP A 108 -60.94 11.17 54.40
N ILE A 109 -60.54 11.14 55.68
CA ILE A 109 -59.11 11.17 56.07
C ILE A 109 -58.46 9.83 55.78
N ASP A 110 -59.14 8.72 56.07
CA ASP A 110 -58.66 7.37 55.76
C ASP A 110 -58.66 7.11 54.24
N ALA A 111 -59.64 7.66 53.50
CA ALA A 111 -59.65 7.62 52.05
C ALA A 111 -58.51 8.45 51.42
N ALA A 112 -58.20 9.63 51.99
CA ALA A 112 -57.06 10.44 51.58
C ALA A 112 -55.72 9.74 51.87
N LEU A 113 -55.56 9.12 53.05
CA LEU A 113 -54.37 8.32 53.39
C LEU A 113 -54.22 7.08 52.49
N ALA A 114 -55.32 6.40 52.15
CA ALA A 114 -55.32 5.30 51.20
C ALA A 114 -54.94 5.75 49.78
N SER A 115 -55.37 6.95 49.35
CA SER A 115 -54.97 7.51 48.05
C SER A 115 -53.49 7.89 47.99
N VAL A 116 -52.92 8.37 49.09
CA VAL A 116 -51.48 8.67 49.21
C VAL A 116 -50.65 7.38 49.26
N ALA A 117 -51.14 6.34 49.92
CA ALA A 117 -50.53 5.01 49.89
C ALA A 117 -50.58 4.39 48.48
N ALA A 118 -51.72 4.48 47.79
CA ALA A 118 -51.88 4.01 46.41
C ALA A 118 -50.99 4.79 45.41
N LEU A 119 -50.78 6.09 45.62
CA LEU A 119 -49.83 6.89 44.86
C LEU A 119 -48.38 6.42 45.08
N GLY A 120 -48.04 5.99 46.30
CA GLY A 120 -46.72 5.41 46.60
C GLY A 120 -46.50 4.08 45.91
N GLU A 121 -47.52 3.22 45.88
CA GLU A 121 -47.50 1.93 45.15
C GLU A 121 -47.36 2.16 43.63
N GLU A 122 -48.14 3.09 43.05
CA GLU A 122 -48.10 3.37 41.61
C GLU A 122 -46.80 4.09 41.19
N LEU A 123 -46.23 4.95 42.05
CA LEU A 123 -44.90 5.53 41.82
C LEU A 123 -43.80 4.48 41.87
N ALA A 124 -43.87 3.52 42.80
CA ALA A 124 -42.92 2.42 42.87
C ALA A 124 -43.00 1.54 41.61
N GLU A 125 -44.21 1.21 41.14
CA GLU A 125 -44.42 0.44 39.91
C GLU A 125 -43.93 1.19 38.65
N ARG A 126 -44.17 2.50 38.57
CA ARG A 126 -43.65 3.34 37.47
C ARG A 126 -42.12 3.43 37.47
N GLU A 127 -41.50 3.56 38.65
CA GLU A 127 -40.06 3.64 38.77
C GLU A 127 -39.38 2.30 38.40
N GLU A 128 -40.01 1.17 38.71
CA GLU A 128 -39.55 -0.15 38.27
C GLU A 128 -39.66 -0.33 36.75
N LEU A 129 -40.77 0.13 36.14
CA LEU A 129 -40.95 0.11 34.68
C LEU A 129 -39.94 1.01 33.97
N GLU A 130 -39.67 2.19 34.50
CA GLU A 130 -38.69 3.12 33.93
C GLU A 130 -37.26 2.56 34.06
N ARG A 131 -36.91 1.96 35.20
CA ARG A 131 -35.62 1.24 35.37
C ARG A 131 -35.48 0.06 34.41
N ALA A 132 -36.56 -0.69 34.17
CA ALA A 132 -36.56 -1.79 33.22
C ALA A 132 -36.40 -1.32 31.77
N GLN A 133 -37.01 -0.19 31.41
CA GLN A 133 -36.84 0.42 30.08
C GLN A 133 -35.41 0.93 29.88
N LEU A 134 -34.85 1.64 30.86
CA LEU A 134 -33.47 2.12 30.81
C LEU A 134 -32.46 0.98 30.73
N ALA A 135 -32.68 -0.11 31.47
CA ALA A 135 -31.84 -1.31 31.38
C ALA A 135 -31.92 -1.97 29.99
N ALA A 136 -33.13 -2.08 29.42
CA ALA A 136 -33.32 -2.61 28.08
C ALA A 136 -32.69 -1.72 26.98
N GLU A 137 -32.71 -0.40 27.17
CA GLU A 137 -32.10 0.55 26.26
C GLU A 137 -30.56 0.50 26.33
N GLN A 138 -29.99 0.38 27.53
CA GLN A 138 -28.54 0.18 27.74
C GLN A 138 -28.06 -1.15 27.15
N ASP A 139 -28.81 -2.24 27.32
CA ASP A 139 -28.49 -3.53 26.71
C ASP A 139 -28.56 -3.46 25.18
N ALA A 140 -29.54 -2.72 24.64
CA ALA A 140 -29.66 -2.50 23.20
C ALA A 140 -28.52 -1.64 22.64
N GLU A 141 -28.08 -0.62 23.38
CA GLU A 141 -26.92 0.20 23.02
C GLU A 141 -25.62 -0.60 23.09
N ALA A 142 -25.39 -1.37 24.16
CA ALA A 142 -24.24 -2.26 24.28
C ALA A 142 -24.21 -3.28 23.14
N ALA A 143 -25.35 -3.88 22.77
CA ALA A 143 -25.45 -4.77 21.63
C ALA A 143 -25.17 -4.08 20.28
N ARG A 144 -25.60 -2.83 20.11
CA ARG A 144 -25.28 -2.00 18.92
C ARG A 144 -23.81 -1.64 18.87
N GLU A 145 -23.19 -1.27 19.99
CA GLU A 145 -21.77 -0.99 20.07
C GLU A 145 -20.93 -2.23 19.78
N GLU A 146 -21.30 -3.39 20.32
CA GLU A 146 -20.66 -4.67 20.01
C GLU A 146 -20.81 -5.03 18.52
N ALA A 147 -21.98 -4.83 17.93
CA ALA A 147 -22.22 -5.03 16.51
C ALA A 147 -21.39 -4.05 15.65
N ALA A 148 -21.30 -2.78 16.06
CA ALA A 148 -20.48 -1.76 15.39
C ALA A 148 -18.98 -2.10 15.48
N HIS A 149 -18.47 -2.48 16.65
CA HIS A 149 -17.10 -2.94 16.84
C HIS A 149 -16.78 -4.20 16.01
N ARG A 150 -17.73 -5.14 15.91
CA ARG A 150 -17.60 -6.35 15.08
C ARG A 150 -17.55 -6.01 13.59
N THR A 151 -18.26 -4.96 13.17
CA THR A 151 -18.29 -4.48 11.78
C THR A 151 -17.01 -3.70 11.43
N LEU A 152 -16.50 -2.87 12.34
CA LEU A 152 -15.27 -2.07 12.17
C LEU A 152 -14.00 -2.92 12.18
N LYS A 153 -14.00 -4.08 12.86
CA LYS A 153 -12.86 -5.02 12.88
C LYS A 153 -12.48 -5.60 11.51
N SER A 154 -13.32 -5.41 10.48
CA SER A 154 -13.05 -5.88 9.12
C SER A 154 -12.35 -4.87 8.21
N ILE A 155 -12.24 -3.60 8.59
CA ILE A 155 -11.53 -2.60 7.79
C ILE A 155 -10.10 -2.50 8.33
N GLN A 156 -9.25 -3.43 7.88
CA GLN A 156 -7.80 -3.28 7.99
C GLN A 156 -7.39 -2.07 7.13
N ALA A 157 -7.46 -0.87 7.71
CA ALA A 157 -6.98 0.33 7.05
C ALA A 157 -5.45 0.23 6.93
N PRO A 158 -4.88 0.55 5.74
CA PRO A 158 -3.43 0.59 5.59
C PRO A 158 -2.86 1.66 6.54
N PRO A 159 -1.71 1.40 7.19
CA PRO A 159 -1.06 2.41 8.00
C PRO A 159 -0.67 3.60 7.11
N VAL A 160 -0.97 4.82 7.55
CA VAL A 160 -0.53 6.05 6.89
C VAL A 160 1.00 6.08 6.84
N VAL A 161 1.56 6.03 5.62
CA VAL A 161 3.01 6.05 5.40
C VAL A 161 3.50 7.47 5.56
N ASN A 162 4.01 7.80 6.76
CA ASN A 162 4.72 9.04 6.98
C ASN A 162 6.17 8.87 6.51
N LEU A 163 6.59 9.67 5.51
CA LEU A 163 7.98 9.71 5.07
C LEU A 163 8.85 10.27 6.20
N ARG A 164 9.59 9.40 6.88
CA ARG A 164 10.63 9.79 7.82
C ARG A 164 11.97 9.85 7.09
N ARG A 165 12.79 10.89 7.35
CA ARG A 165 14.18 10.93 6.87
C ARG A 165 14.90 9.65 7.30
N GLY A 166 15.52 8.97 6.33
CA GLY A 166 16.25 7.71 6.55
C GLY A 166 15.44 6.42 6.37
N GLN A 167 14.18 6.47 5.93
CA GLN A 167 13.45 5.26 5.56
C GLN A 167 14.04 4.60 4.29
N LEU A 168 14.06 3.27 4.27
CA LEU A 168 14.56 2.48 3.13
C LEU A 168 13.90 2.87 1.81
N ALA A 169 12.63 3.28 1.86
CA ALA A 169 11.86 3.75 0.69
C ALA A 169 12.47 4.99 0.01
N SER A 170 13.19 5.86 0.73
CA SER A 170 13.89 7.02 0.14
C SER A 170 15.36 6.76 -0.13
N VAL A 171 16.02 5.95 0.70
CA VAL A 171 17.46 5.68 0.61
C VAL A 171 17.79 4.80 -0.60
N VAL A 172 17.00 3.74 -0.83
CA VAL A 172 17.24 2.79 -1.93
C VAL A 172 17.20 3.46 -3.32
N PRO A 173 16.15 4.21 -3.70
CA PRO A 173 16.15 4.88 -5.01
C PRO A 173 17.26 5.91 -5.15
N ALA A 174 17.60 6.63 -4.08
CA ALA A 174 18.69 7.61 -4.11
C ALA A 174 20.05 6.95 -4.39
N LEU A 175 20.36 5.84 -3.71
CA LEU A 175 21.60 5.09 -3.93
C LEU A 175 21.66 4.48 -5.33
N LEU A 176 20.53 3.97 -5.84
CA LEU A 176 20.45 3.46 -7.22
C LEU A 176 20.73 4.56 -8.25
N LEU A 177 20.13 5.74 -8.08
CA LEU A 177 20.31 6.85 -9.00
C LEU A 177 21.75 7.36 -8.97
N MET A 178 22.36 7.42 -7.78
CA MET A 178 23.77 7.77 -7.62
C MET A 178 24.69 6.73 -8.30
N GLY A 179 24.42 5.44 -8.11
CA GLY A 179 25.18 4.36 -8.74
C GLY A 179 25.06 4.36 -10.27
N ILE A 180 23.85 4.55 -10.81
CA ILE A 180 23.61 4.66 -12.25
C ILE A 180 24.29 5.91 -12.81
N GLY A 181 24.23 7.05 -12.11
CA GLY A 181 24.91 8.27 -12.53
C GLY A 181 26.43 8.12 -12.56
N ALA A 182 27.01 7.47 -11.54
CA ALA A 182 28.43 7.16 -11.50
C ALA A 182 28.84 6.21 -12.63
N TRP A 183 28.04 5.17 -12.89
CA TRP A 183 28.27 4.23 -13.99
C TRP A 183 28.19 4.92 -15.35
N LEU A 184 27.18 5.77 -15.60
CA LEU A 184 27.08 6.55 -16.84
C LEU A 184 28.30 7.46 -17.03
N THR A 185 28.71 8.18 -15.97
CA THR A 185 29.87 9.07 -16.00
C THR A 185 31.15 8.31 -16.37
N PHE A 186 31.35 7.12 -15.78
CA PHE A 186 32.49 6.28 -16.12
C PHE A 186 32.39 5.75 -17.56
N ALA A 187 31.20 5.30 -17.99
CA ALA A 187 30.97 4.79 -19.34
C ALA A 187 31.22 5.86 -20.42
N THR A 188 31.00 7.14 -20.13
CA THR A 188 31.22 8.24 -21.09
C THR A 188 32.61 8.86 -21.06
N THR A 189 33.33 8.74 -19.94
CA THR A 189 34.58 9.49 -19.70
C THR A 189 35.82 8.60 -19.64
N ALA A 190 35.66 7.28 -19.52
CA ALA A 190 36.77 6.35 -19.50
C ALA A 190 37.51 6.31 -20.87
N PRO A 191 38.85 6.17 -20.87
CA PRO A 191 39.65 6.11 -22.11
C PRO A 191 39.31 4.87 -22.98
N ASP A 192 38.84 3.78 -22.36
CA ASP A 192 38.31 2.59 -23.05
C ASP A 192 36.76 2.55 -22.95
N ALA A 193 36.10 3.68 -23.25
CA ALA A 193 34.65 3.78 -23.17
C ALA A 193 33.96 2.70 -24.02
N VAL A 194 33.27 1.78 -23.35
CA VAL A 194 32.39 0.80 -24.01
C VAL A 194 31.30 1.57 -24.74
N PRO A 195 31.02 1.29 -26.04
CA PRO A 195 29.96 1.98 -26.75
C PRO A 195 28.64 1.84 -25.99
N LEU A 196 27.97 2.96 -25.74
CA LEU A 196 26.71 3.01 -25.00
C LEU A 196 25.65 2.22 -25.77
N ASN A 197 25.37 1.00 -25.32
CA ASN A 197 24.27 0.22 -25.84
C ASN A 197 22.96 0.73 -25.20
N PRO A 198 22.03 1.30 -25.98
CA PRO A 198 20.77 1.84 -25.43
C PRO A 198 19.96 0.77 -24.70
N LEU A 199 20.07 -0.50 -25.11
CA LEU A 199 19.41 -1.62 -24.47
C LEU A 199 19.94 -1.84 -23.04
N LEU A 200 21.26 -1.75 -22.83
CA LEU A 200 21.88 -1.85 -21.50
C LEU A 200 21.45 -0.70 -20.58
N VAL A 201 21.42 0.53 -21.11
CA VAL A 201 20.97 1.70 -20.34
C VAL A 201 19.50 1.53 -19.93
N SER A 202 18.64 1.12 -20.86
CA SER A 202 17.23 0.87 -20.57
C SER A 202 17.03 -0.25 -19.55
N ALA A 203 17.82 -1.33 -19.64
CA ALA A 203 17.78 -2.44 -18.70
C ALA A 203 18.23 -2.01 -17.30
N ALA A 204 19.28 -1.19 -17.19
CA ALA A 204 19.76 -0.65 -15.92
C ALA A 204 18.71 0.26 -15.25
N LEU A 205 18.08 1.15 -16.02
CA LEU A 205 17.00 2.01 -15.53
C LEU A 205 15.78 1.19 -15.09
N LEU A 206 15.36 0.20 -15.89
CA LEU A 206 14.26 -0.69 -15.55
C LEU A 206 14.55 -1.50 -14.29
N ALA A 207 15.78 -2.00 -14.13
CA ALA A 207 16.23 -2.70 -12.93
C ALA A 207 16.15 -1.78 -11.69
N ALA A 208 16.57 -0.51 -11.79
CA ALA A 208 16.46 0.44 -10.69
C ALA A 208 15.01 0.72 -10.30
N VAL A 209 14.11 0.86 -11.27
CA VAL A 209 12.67 1.00 -11.02
C VAL A 209 12.14 -0.23 -10.27
N VAL A 210 12.41 -1.44 -10.78
CA VAL A 210 11.99 -2.70 -10.14
C VAL A 210 12.49 -2.80 -8.70
N ILE A 211 13.78 -2.54 -8.46
CA ILE A 211 14.38 -2.61 -7.11
C ILE A 211 13.71 -1.58 -6.18
N THR A 212 13.42 -0.39 -6.69
CA THR A 212 12.72 0.65 -5.92
C THR A 212 11.30 0.22 -5.53
N LEU A 213 10.52 -0.32 -6.48
CA LEU A 213 9.17 -0.84 -6.17
C LEU A 213 9.23 -1.98 -5.16
N LEU A 214 10.23 -2.87 -5.27
CA LEU A 214 10.39 -3.99 -4.36
C LEU A 214 10.79 -3.51 -2.97
N ALA A 215 11.74 -2.58 -2.86
CA ALA A 215 12.12 -1.97 -1.59
C ALA A 215 10.94 -1.26 -0.92
N TYR A 216 10.12 -0.54 -1.70
CA TYR A 216 8.89 0.06 -1.20
C TYR A 216 7.89 -1.00 -0.70
N TRP A 217 7.72 -2.11 -1.42
CA TRP A 217 6.86 -3.22 -0.98
C TRP A 217 7.35 -3.87 0.31
N LEU A 218 8.66 -4.10 0.47
CA LEU A 218 9.26 -4.59 1.71
C LEU A 218 9.04 -3.61 2.86
N SER A 219 9.31 -2.31 2.63
CA SER A 219 9.16 -1.27 3.66
C SER A 219 7.70 -1.06 4.08
N SER A 220 6.75 -1.36 3.21
CA SER A 220 5.31 -1.23 3.47
C SER A 220 4.71 -2.47 4.15
N GLY A 221 5.52 -3.38 4.68
CA GLY A 221 5.03 -4.57 5.41
C GLY A 221 4.18 -5.51 4.56
N ARG A 222 4.43 -5.57 3.24
CA ARG A 222 3.69 -6.39 2.24
C ARG A 222 2.26 -5.92 1.94
N TRP A 223 1.87 -4.73 2.41
CA TRP A 223 0.55 -4.13 2.14
C TRP A 223 0.44 -3.52 0.74
N ALA A 224 1.54 -3.07 0.16
CA ALA A 224 1.59 -2.44 -1.17
C ALA A 224 1.50 -3.46 -2.31
N ARG A 225 0.37 -4.18 -2.43
CA ARG A 225 0.17 -5.26 -3.42
C ARG A 225 0.44 -4.81 -4.86
N GLY A 226 0.05 -3.58 -5.20
CA GLY A 226 0.28 -3.00 -6.53
C GLY A 226 1.77 -2.85 -6.85
N ALA A 227 2.59 -2.39 -5.91
CA ALA A 227 4.02 -2.21 -6.14
C ALA A 227 4.72 -3.54 -6.42
N PHE A 228 4.38 -4.58 -5.66
CA PHE A 228 4.90 -5.93 -5.91
C PHE A 228 4.45 -6.50 -7.26
N PHE A 229 3.16 -6.35 -7.59
CA PHE A 229 2.63 -6.79 -8.87
C PHE A 229 3.37 -6.14 -10.04
N PHE A 230 3.51 -4.82 -10.03
CA PHE A 230 4.22 -4.10 -11.09
C PHE A 230 5.71 -4.46 -11.15
N ALA A 231 6.37 -4.65 -10.00
CA ALA A 231 7.77 -5.08 -9.97
C ALA A 231 7.95 -6.45 -10.63
N ILE A 232 7.15 -7.45 -10.23
CA ILE A 232 7.21 -8.80 -10.81
C ILE A 232 6.78 -8.79 -12.28
N LEU A 233 5.73 -8.05 -12.64
CA LEU A 233 5.28 -7.95 -14.02
C LEU A 233 6.38 -7.37 -14.91
N LEU A 234 7.05 -6.30 -14.49
CA LEU A 234 8.16 -5.69 -15.23
C LEU A 234 9.31 -6.68 -15.40
N VAL A 235 9.71 -7.39 -14.34
CA VAL A 235 10.78 -8.41 -14.41
C VAL A 235 10.41 -9.54 -15.36
N LEU A 236 9.20 -10.08 -15.26
CA LEU A 236 8.76 -11.18 -16.11
C LEU A 236 8.56 -10.76 -17.56
N MET A 237 8.06 -9.55 -17.81
CA MET A 237 7.94 -8.99 -19.16
C MET A 237 9.30 -8.75 -19.79
N ALA A 238 10.20 -8.05 -19.08
CA ALA A 238 11.56 -7.82 -19.57
C ALA A 238 12.30 -9.13 -19.80
N GLY A 239 12.17 -10.09 -18.87
CA GLY A 239 12.73 -11.44 -18.99
C GLY A 239 12.15 -12.21 -20.17
N SER A 240 10.85 -12.09 -20.44
CA SER A 240 10.20 -12.74 -21.59
C SER A 240 10.68 -12.17 -22.92
N VAL A 241 10.80 -10.84 -23.02
CA VAL A 241 11.34 -10.16 -24.21
C VAL A 241 12.81 -10.54 -24.41
N TYR A 242 13.61 -10.51 -23.34
CA TYR A 242 15.02 -10.93 -23.40
C TYR A 242 15.16 -12.39 -23.85
N TYR A 243 14.39 -13.30 -23.24
CA TYR A 243 14.40 -14.72 -23.60
C TYR A 243 13.97 -14.95 -25.05
N ALA A 244 12.91 -14.29 -25.50
CA ALA A 244 12.44 -14.37 -26.88
C ALA A 244 13.48 -13.86 -27.88
N SER A 245 14.18 -12.76 -27.55
CA SER A 245 15.25 -12.20 -28.39
C SER A 245 16.52 -13.07 -28.41
N THR A 246 16.81 -13.79 -27.33
CA THR A 246 18.03 -14.61 -27.24
C THR A 246 17.87 -15.93 -28.01
N LEU A 247 16.65 -16.43 -28.14
CA LEU A 247 16.32 -17.68 -28.83
C LEU A 247 15.78 -17.46 -30.24
N ASP A 248 15.75 -16.21 -30.73
CA ASP A 248 15.14 -15.83 -32.01
C ASP A 248 13.74 -16.45 -32.21
N LEU A 249 12.91 -16.40 -31.16
CA LEU A 249 11.57 -16.97 -31.22
C LEU A 249 10.71 -16.17 -32.22
N GLU A 250 10.02 -16.90 -33.09
CA GLU A 250 9.05 -16.28 -34.00
C GLU A 250 7.93 -15.58 -33.20
N ALA A 251 7.41 -14.48 -33.76
CA ALA A 251 6.36 -13.66 -33.14
C ALA A 251 5.13 -14.46 -32.65
N PRO A 252 4.65 -15.51 -33.34
CA PRO A 252 3.53 -16.32 -32.85
C PRO A 252 3.83 -17.02 -31.52
N VAL A 253 5.07 -17.48 -31.31
CA VAL A 253 5.50 -18.24 -30.12
C VAL A 253 5.79 -17.32 -28.93
N ALA A 254 6.16 -16.06 -29.19
CA ALA A 254 6.39 -15.05 -28.15
C ALA A 254 5.11 -14.63 -27.40
N GLY A 255 3.95 -14.64 -28.07
CA GLY A 255 2.66 -14.26 -27.48
C GLY A 255 2.27 -15.07 -26.23
N PRO A 256 2.28 -16.42 -26.29
CA PRO A 256 2.07 -17.28 -25.12
C PRO A 256 3.00 -16.98 -23.94
N LEU A 257 4.26 -16.61 -24.20
CA LEU A 257 5.24 -16.30 -23.15
C LEU A 257 4.84 -15.04 -22.36
N ILE A 258 4.37 -14.00 -23.06
CA ILE A 258 3.88 -12.75 -22.45
C ILE A 258 2.61 -13.01 -21.61
N LEU A 259 1.70 -13.85 -22.11
CA LEU A 259 0.52 -14.29 -21.36
C LEU A 259 0.92 -15.06 -20.09
N ALA A 260 1.88 -15.97 -20.20
CA ALA A 260 2.40 -16.73 -19.07
C ALA A 260 3.04 -15.82 -18.02
N ALA A 261 3.89 -14.87 -18.45
CA ALA A 261 4.50 -13.86 -17.59
C ALA A 261 3.44 -13.05 -16.81
N THR A 262 2.38 -12.62 -17.50
CA THR A 262 1.26 -11.90 -16.88
C THR A 262 0.53 -12.76 -15.85
N GLY A 263 0.20 -14.01 -16.19
CA GLY A 263 -0.48 -14.93 -15.28
C GLY A 263 0.36 -15.27 -14.06
N LEU A 264 1.67 -15.45 -14.24
CA LEU A 264 2.62 -15.75 -13.17
C LEU A 264 2.80 -14.53 -12.25
N ALA A 265 2.79 -13.30 -12.78
CA ALA A 265 2.78 -12.08 -11.97
C ALA A 265 1.54 -12.00 -11.06
N PHE A 266 0.35 -12.28 -11.59
CA PHE A 266 -0.89 -12.34 -10.80
C PHE A 266 -0.83 -13.44 -9.73
N ALA A 267 -0.41 -14.65 -10.10
CA ALA A 267 -0.33 -15.79 -9.19
C ALA A 267 0.66 -15.54 -8.05
N LEU A 268 1.87 -15.05 -8.36
CA LEU A 268 2.88 -14.70 -7.36
C LEU A 268 2.40 -13.57 -6.45
N THR A 269 1.76 -12.55 -7.00
CA THR A 269 1.19 -11.44 -6.21
C THR A 269 0.13 -11.95 -5.24
N ALA A 270 -0.78 -12.80 -5.71
CA ALA A 270 -1.81 -13.38 -4.87
C ALA A 270 -1.19 -14.19 -3.72
N LEU A 271 -0.22 -15.06 -4.02
CA LEU A 271 0.41 -15.96 -3.05
C LEU A 271 1.28 -15.21 -2.02
N LEU A 272 2.00 -14.16 -2.44
CA LEU A 272 2.91 -13.41 -1.58
C LEU A 272 2.25 -12.23 -0.85
N SER A 273 1.04 -11.82 -1.25
CA SER A 273 0.25 -10.85 -0.52
C SER A 273 -0.27 -11.42 0.81
N ARG A 274 -0.28 -10.59 1.87
CA ARG A 274 -0.90 -10.94 3.16
C ARG A 274 -2.07 -9.98 3.44
N PRO A 275 -3.27 -10.48 3.75
CA PRO A 275 -3.75 -11.86 3.57
C PRO A 275 -3.78 -12.28 2.08
N MET A 276 -3.70 -13.59 1.82
CA MET A 276 -3.72 -14.14 0.45
C MET A 276 -5.03 -13.80 -0.24
N ASP A 277 -4.96 -13.04 -1.33
CA ASP A 277 -6.15 -12.63 -2.07
C ASP A 277 -6.50 -13.65 -3.17
N ARG A 278 -7.47 -14.52 -2.86
CA ARG A 278 -7.95 -15.55 -3.82
C ARG A 278 -8.52 -14.94 -5.10
N ARG A 279 -8.96 -13.68 -5.08
CA ARG A 279 -9.53 -13.02 -6.27
C ARG A 279 -8.47 -12.75 -7.33
N LEU A 280 -7.20 -12.60 -6.93
CA LEU A 280 -6.06 -12.43 -7.84
C LEU A 280 -5.54 -13.76 -8.40
N LEU A 281 -5.81 -14.90 -7.75
CA LEU A 281 -5.45 -16.22 -8.27
C LEU A 281 -6.26 -16.60 -9.51
N LEU A 282 -7.56 -16.29 -9.52
CA LEU A 282 -8.46 -16.60 -10.63
C LEU A 282 -7.97 -16.04 -11.98
N PRO A 283 -7.67 -14.73 -12.12
CA PRO A 283 -7.12 -14.20 -13.36
C PRO A 283 -5.73 -14.75 -13.64
N GLY A 284 -4.88 -14.97 -12.62
CA GLY A 284 -3.56 -15.58 -12.82
C GLY A 284 -3.62 -16.97 -13.46
N ILE A 285 -4.48 -17.85 -12.93
CA ILE A 285 -4.72 -19.19 -13.50
C ILE A 285 -5.30 -19.08 -14.90
N LEU A 286 -6.26 -18.17 -15.12
CA LEU A 286 -6.88 -17.99 -16.43
C LEU A 286 -5.86 -17.55 -17.50
N PHE A 287 -4.95 -16.63 -17.16
CA PHE A 287 -3.85 -16.25 -18.05
C PHE A 287 -2.86 -17.39 -18.30
N LEU A 288 -2.54 -18.21 -17.30
CA LEU A 288 -1.68 -19.38 -17.47
C LEU A 288 -2.32 -20.45 -18.35
N VAL A 289 -3.62 -20.71 -18.17
CA VAL A 289 -4.38 -21.63 -19.04
C VAL A 289 -4.44 -21.08 -20.46
N ALA A 290 -4.72 -19.78 -20.63
CA ALA A 290 -4.72 -19.14 -21.95
C ALA A 290 -3.35 -19.23 -22.63
N ALA A 291 -2.25 -19.03 -21.90
CA ALA A 291 -0.90 -19.21 -22.40
C ALA A 291 -0.65 -20.66 -22.85
N ALA A 292 -1.02 -21.64 -22.02
CA ALA A 292 -0.85 -23.07 -22.32
C ALA A 292 -1.69 -23.49 -23.55
N VAL A 293 -2.94 -23.06 -23.64
CA VAL A 293 -3.83 -23.35 -24.78
C VAL A 293 -3.31 -22.69 -26.06
N SER A 294 -2.86 -21.43 -25.98
CA SER A 294 -2.27 -20.73 -27.11
C SER A 294 -1.01 -21.44 -27.61
N LEU A 295 -0.12 -21.83 -26.70
CA LEU A 295 1.08 -22.59 -27.04
C LEU A 295 0.75 -23.95 -27.65
N ALA A 296 -0.23 -24.68 -27.09
CA ALA A 296 -0.67 -25.97 -27.62
C ALA A 296 -1.29 -25.84 -29.02
N ALA A 297 -1.99 -24.74 -29.30
CA ALA A 297 -2.52 -24.44 -30.64
C ALA A 297 -1.38 -24.20 -31.64
N ILE A 298 -0.33 -23.47 -31.26
CA ILE A 298 0.81 -23.16 -32.12
C ILE A 298 1.65 -24.41 -32.42
N ILE A 299 1.86 -25.28 -31.43
CA ILE A 299 2.61 -26.54 -31.60
C ILE A 299 1.81 -27.59 -32.40
N GLY A 300 0.52 -27.35 -32.66
CA GLY A 300 -0.34 -28.25 -33.44
C GLY A 300 -0.94 -29.40 -32.63
N TYR A 301 -0.93 -29.31 -31.30
CA TYR A 301 -1.62 -30.28 -30.44
C TYR A 301 -3.14 -30.20 -30.56
N LEU A 302 -3.68 -29.05 -30.98
CA LEU A 302 -5.10 -28.87 -31.25
C LEU A 302 -5.39 -29.01 -32.76
N PRO A 303 -6.29 -29.91 -33.17
CA PRO A 303 -6.73 -30.04 -34.56
C PRO A 303 -7.30 -28.72 -35.10
N ALA A 304 -6.90 -28.34 -36.32
CA ALA A 304 -7.40 -27.13 -36.98
C ALA A 304 -8.93 -27.12 -37.16
N THR A 305 -9.56 -28.29 -37.25
CA THR A 305 -11.02 -28.45 -37.33
C THR A 305 -11.72 -28.01 -36.05
N LEU A 306 -11.13 -28.27 -34.87
CA LEU A 306 -11.67 -27.80 -33.59
C LEU A 306 -11.52 -26.28 -33.47
N LEU A 307 -10.37 -25.73 -33.86
CA LEU A 307 -10.19 -24.26 -33.85
C LEU A 307 -11.17 -23.57 -34.80
N ALA A 308 -11.33 -24.07 -36.02
CA ALA A 308 -12.28 -23.50 -36.98
C ALA A 308 -13.73 -23.56 -36.49
N GLY A 309 -14.11 -24.63 -35.77
CA GLY A 309 -15.42 -24.76 -35.15
C GLY A 309 -15.64 -23.79 -33.99
N VAL A 310 -14.62 -23.53 -33.16
CA VAL A 310 -14.75 -22.65 -31.98
C VAL A 310 -14.55 -21.17 -32.31
N ALA A 311 -13.76 -20.85 -33.35
CA ALA A 311 -13.47 -19.50 -33.78
C ALA A 311 -14.69 -18.56 -33.87
N PRO A 312 -15.84 -18.92 -34.47
CA PRO A 312 -16.97 -17.98 -34.53
C PRO A 312 -17.58 -17.61 -33.17
N TYR A 313 -17.31 -18.37 -32.10
CA TYR A 313 -17.88 -18.16 -30.77
C TYR A 313 -17.01 -17.34 -29.81
N TRP A 314 -15.76 -17.01 -30.18
CA TRP A 314 -14.88 -16.20 -29.32
C TRP A 314 -15.48 -14.82 -28.96
N PRO A 315 -16.20 -14.09 -29.85
CA PRO A 315 -16.78 -12.80 -29.50
C PRO A 315 -17.87 -12.94 -28.44
N ALA A 316 -18.68 -14.01 -28.50
CA ALA A 316 -19.70 -14.29 -27.51
C ALA A 316 -19.06 -14.59 -26.14
N LEU A 317 -17.94 -15.32 -26.12
CA LEU A 317 -17.20 -15.61 -24.90
C LEU A 317 -16.65 -14.33 -24.25
N VAL A 318 -16.07 -13.43 -25.04
CA VAL A 318 -15.62 -12.10 -24.59
C VAL A 318 -16.80 -11.27 -24.08
N ALA A 319 -17.93 -11.28 -24.78
CA ALA A 319 -19.13 -10.56 -24.35
C ALA A 319 -19.67 -11.07 -23.01
N VAL A 320 -19.68 -12.39 -22.79
CA VAL A 320 -20.09 -12.99 -21.50
C VAL A 320 -19.13 -12.61 -20.38
N ILE A 321 -17.82 -12.66 -20.61
CA ILE A 321 -16.82 -12.23 -19.61
C ILE A 321 -17.00 -10.74 -19.29
N ALA A 322 -17.16 -9.90 -20.31
CA ALA A 322 -17.39 -8.47 -20.13
C ALA A 322 -18.68 -8.21 -19.35
N LEU A 323 -19.77 -8.92 -19.67
CA LEU A 323 -21.05 -8.80 -18.97
C LEU A 323 -20.92 -9.21 -17.48
N LEU A 324 -20.29 -10.36 -17.21
CA LEU A 324 -20.06 -10.83 -15.83
C LEU A 324 -19.18 -9.86 -15.03
N TRP A 325 -18.23 -9.20 -15.70
CA TRP A 325 -17.36 -8.20 -15.07
C TRP A 325 -18.09 -6.87 -14.82
N LEU A 326 -19.01 -6.48 -15.71
CA LEU A 326 -19.81 -5.25 -15.58
C LEU A 326 -20.94 -5.37 -14.55
N LEU A 327 -21.50 -6.58 -14.39
CA LEU A 327 -22.63 -6.86 -13.51
C LEU A 327 -22.44 -6.38 -12.05
N PRO A 328 -21.31 -6.64 -11.36
CA PRO A 328 -21.08 -6.12 -10.02
C PRO A 328 -20.95 -4.59 -9.96
N LEU A 329 -20.44 -3.94 -11.03
CA LEU A 329 -20.31 -2.49 -11.09
C LEU A 329 -21.68 -1.79 -11.17
N LEU A 330 -22.63 -2.41 -11.87
CA LEU A 330 -24.02 -1.93 -11.99
C LEU A 330 -24.82 -2.17 -10.70
N ALA A 331 -24.61 -3.31 -10.03
CA ALA A 331 -25.29 -3.63 -8.76
C ALA A 331 -24.88 -2.69 -7.63
N LYS A 332 -23.62 -2.25 -7.59
CA LYS A 332 -23.09 -1.34 -6.55
C LYS A 332 -23.67 0.09 -6.62
N ARG A 333 -24.30 0.48 -7.73
CA ARG A 333 -24.95 1.81 -7.86
C ARG A 333 -26.40 1.85 -7.35
N ARG A 334 -26.96 0.71 -6.94
CA ARG A 334 -28.39 0.58 -6.58
C ARG A 334 -28.65 0.24 -5.10
N GLY A 335 -27.62 0.23 -4.25
CA GLY A 335 -27.74 0.10 -2.79
C GLY A 335 -26.97 1.22 -2.12
#